data_AF-A0A7S2T047-F1
#
_entry.id   AF-A0A7S2T047-F1
#
_cell.length_a   1.000
_cell.length_b   1.000
_cell.length_c   1.000
_cell.angle_alpha   90.00
_cell.angle_beta   90.00
_cell.angle_gamma   90.00
#
_symmetry.space_group_name_H-M   'P 1'
#
loop_
_entity.id
_entity.type
_entity.pdbx_description
1 polymer ?
#
loop_
_entity_poly.entity_id
_entity_poly.type
_entity_poly.pdbx_seq_one_letter_code
_entity_poly.pdbx_strand_id
1 'polypeptide(L)'
;MSRVGGNGARLVAALLKRGLVVGQGSVAPATTSASSTTTTSSSSLSWLGAAAAANASPASSSSSWHRRASSSSSADVDPLEYSPSSSSSSSTTDWRQNNRFYDMARENAGGRKLEENLVGALSLEPKEGDEWDQETFENVDGRRVEDGRYKQFIGRLEQEDIVSGNRVLSDPVRTFAYGTDASFYRLNPKYVLKVANEDEVRRLLPIASELRVPVTFRAAGTSLSGQAITDSVLVKISHHGKNFRGYEIRNGGKEVTVEPGLIGGEVNRLLARYKHVHKLVDQYKIGPDPASIESCMIGGIVSNNSSGMCCGVAMNSYHTVKDLRLVFVDGTVLDTSDPESVAAFEASHGDLLRKVSDLAAEVQSDPTLVALIKKKFAIKCTTGYSINALVDSPPDEPMKILKKLMIGSEGTLAFVSKVTFNTVPEYPDKASCFVLFPDIEMACEAAFRLREQGVASAVELFDRASLREFENDDKMLKLVKGLDCCGDGAASLLIECCGPDDADLDK
;
A
#
# COMPACT_ATOMS: atom_id res chain seq x y z
N MET A 1 24.97 0.04 13.52
CA MET A 1 24.37 1.23 14.16
C MET A 1 25.50 2.17 14.59
N SER A 2 25.92 3.05 13.69
CA SER A 2 26.94 4.08 13.92
C SER A 2 26.78 5.12 12.82
N ARG A 3 26.62 6.40 13.18
CA ARG A 3 26.54 7.64 12.35
C ARG A 3 25.22 8.43 12.29
N VAL A 4 24.17 8.05 13.02
CA VAL A 4 22.88 8.79 12.96
C VAL A 4 22.97 10.22 13.55
N GLY A 5 23.90 10.51 14.46
CA GLY A 5 23.96 11.83 15.12
C GLY A 5 24.71 12.94 14.36
N GLY A 6 25.66 12.60 13.47
CA GLY A 6 26.50 13.57 12.76
C GLY A 6 25.91 14.02 11.42
N ASN A 7 25.39 13.06 10.66
CA ASN A 7 24.93 13.31 9.29
C ASN A 7 23.57 14.03 9.26
N GLY A 8 22.68 13.79 10.22
CA GLY A 8 21.40 14.51 10.32
C GLY A 8 21.57 16.01 10.59
N ALA A 9 22.51 16.39 11.46
CA ALA A 9 22.82 17.80 11.73
C ALA A 9 23.47 18.49 10.52
N ARG A 10 24.32 17.77 9.77
CA ARG A 10 24.89 18.25 8.50
C ARG A 10 23.83 18.43 7.43
N LEU A 11 22.89 17.49 7.32
CA LEU A 11 21.75 17.58 6.41
C LEU A 11 20.92 18.83 6.71
N VAL A 12 20.52 19.05 7.97
CA VAL A 12 19.80 20.27 8.37
C VAL A 12 20.60 21.53 8.03
N ALA A 13 21.91 21.57 8.30
CA ALA A 13 22.75 22.71 7.95
C ALA A 13 22.87 22.94 6.43
N ALA A 14 22.93 21.87 5.62
CA ALA A 14 22.97 21.93 4.16
C ALA A 14 21.64 22.45 3.60
N LEU A 15 20.52 21.94 4.12
CA LEU A 15 19.19 22.39 3.73
C LEU A 15 18.96 23.85 4.11
N LEU A 16 19.40 24.30 5.30
CA LEU A 16 19.36 25.70 5.71
C LEU A 16 20.23 26.59 4.80
N LYS A 17 21.46 26.18 4.47
CA LYS A 17 22.36 26.92 3.56
C LYS A 17 21.77 27.07 2.16
N ARG A 18 21.00 26.08 1.70
CA ARG A 18 20.32 26.09 0.40
C ARG A 18 18.96 26.80 0.42
N GLY A 19 18.53 27.34 1.58
CA GLY A 19 17.24 27.99 1.73
C GLY A 19 16.04 27.04 1.57
N LEU A 20 16.26 25.74 1.77
CA LEU A 20 15.25 24.68 1.61
C LEU A 20 14.39 24.47 2.85
N VAL A 21 14.86 24.92 4.01
CA VAL A 21 14.13 24.92 5.28
C VAL A 21 14.37 26.23 5.99
N VAL A 22 13.40 26.66 6.78
CA VAL A 22 13.49 27.90 7.57
C VAL A 22 14.02 27.54 8.95
N GLY A 23 15.12 28.16 9.37
CA GLY A 23 15.66 27.98 10.72
C GLY A 23 14.72 28.60 11.75
N GLN A 24 14.64 28.04 12.96
CA GLN A 24 13.98 28.72 14.06
C GLN A 24 14.69 30.06 14.34
N GLY A 25 14.02 31.17 14.01
CA GLY A 25 14.31 32.49 14.54
C GLY A 25 14.88 33.52 13.55
N SER A 26 13.98 34.28 12.91
CA SER A 26 14.19 35.72 12.71
C SER A 26 13.24 36.49 13.64
N VAL A 27 13.54 36.45 14.94
CA VAL A 27 13.08 37.47 15.88
C VAL A 27 14.32 38.28 16.27
N ALA A 28 14.21 39.60 16.15
CA ALA A 28 15.30 40.57 16.25
C ALA A 28 16.17 40.40 17.51
N PRO A 29 17.48 40.75 17.46
CA PRO A 29 18.41 40.46 18.55
C PRO A 29 18.19 41.41 19.73
N ALA A 30 17.82 40.85 20.89
CA ALA A 30 18.02 41.52 22.17
C ALA A 30 19.47 41.26 22.62
N THR A 31 20.23 42.34 22.74
CA THR A 31 21.60 42.38 23.25
C THR A 31 21.72 41.73 24.62
N THR A 32 22.53 40.69 24.77
CA THR A 32 23.23 40.39 26.04
C THR A 32 24.52 39.62 25.79
N SER A 33 25.55 40.04 26.51
CA SER A 33 26.92 39.58 26.47
C SER A 33 27.16 38.27 27.23
N ALA A 34 28.09 37.47 26.72
CA ALA A 34 29.23 36.86 27.45
C ALA A 34 29.44 35.34 27.29
N SER A 35 30.71 35.04 26.98
CA SER A 35 31.55 33.92 27.41
C SER A 35 31.32 32.51 26.85
N SER A 36 32.31 32.10 26.07
CA SER A 36 32.71 30.75 25.71
C SER A 36 33.08 29.89 26.91
N THR A 37 32.56 28.66 27.00
CA THR A 37 33.36 27.55 27.53
C THR A 37 32.91 26.22 26.93
N THR A 38 33.86 25.55 26.28
CA THR A 38 33.76 24.22 25.68
C THR A 38 34.08 23.19 26.77
N THR A 39 33.24 22.18 26.96
CA THR A 39 33.65 20.97 27.69
C THR A 39 33.12 19.72 27.02
N THR A 40 34.05 18.92 26.51
CA THR A 40 33.88 17.57 26.00
C THR A 40 33.92 16.58 27.16
N SER A 41 32.99 15.63 27.22
CA SER A 41 33.21 14.37 27.94
C SER A 41 32.48 13.21 27.28
N SER A 42 33.28 12.24 26.85
CA SER A 42 32.93 10.94 26.30
C SER A 42 32.58 9.94 27.40
N SER A 43 31.55 9.12 27.19
CA SER A 43 31.47 7.78 27.78
C SER A 43 30.52 6.89 26.98
N SER A 44 31.10 5.84 26.40
CA SER A 44 30.47 4.75 25.68
C SER A 44 29.86 3.72 26.63
N LEU A 45 28.63 3.28 26.39
CA LEU A 45 28.07 2.01 26.86
C LEU A 45 27.08 1.49 25.82
N SER A 46 27.30 0.26 25.38
CA SER A 46 26.47 -0.54 24.46
C SER A 46 25.15 -0.98 25.11
N TRP A 47 24.09 -1.25 24.33
CA TRP A 47 23.35 -2.53 24.28
C TRP A 47 22.08 -2.44 23.39
N LEU A 48 21.69 -3.61 22.90
CA LEU A 48 20.72 -3.98 21.85
C LEU A 48 19.24 -3.59 22.08
N GLY A 49 18.58 -3.17 20.99
CA GLY A 49 17.33 -3.74 20.44
C GLY A 49 16.05 -3.77 21.29
N ALA A 50 15.08 -2.91 20.94
CA ALA A 50 13.63 -3.22 21.00
C ALA A 50 12.80 -2.07 20.42
N ALA A 51 12.08 -2.32 19.31
CA ALA A 51 10.81 -1.66 18.99
C ALA A 51 10.10 -2.46 17.89
N ALA A 52 9.43 -3.55 18.30
CA ALA A 52 8.38 -4.19 17.56
C ALA A 52 7.23 -4.49 18.54
N ALA A 53 6.00 -4.26 18.08
CA ALA A 53 4.74 -4.69 18.68
C ALA A 53 4.37 -4.10 20.06
N ALA A 54 3.56 -3.04 20.04
CA ALA A 54 2.64 -2.76 21.13
C ALA A 54 1.45 -3.75 21.03
N ASN A 55 1.60 -4.93 21.62
CA ASN A 55 0.49 -5.81 21.95
C ASN A 55 -0.06 -5.39 23.31
N ALA A 56 -1.27 -4.82 23.35
CA ALA A 56 -2.01 -4.66 24.59
C ALA A 56 -2.55 -6.04 25.01
N SER A 57 -2.12 -6.55 26.16
CA SER A 57 -2.80 -7.63 26.88
C SER A 57 -3.66 -7.03 28.01
N PRO A 58 -4.79 -7.66 28.37
CA PRO A 58 -5.84 -7.03 29.14
C PRO A 58 -5.56 -7.12 30.64
N ALA A 59 -5.59 -5.99 31.33
CA ALA A 59 -5.67 -5.96 32.78
C ALA A 59 -7.14 -6.08 33.19
N SER A 60 -7.41 -7.11 33.99
CA SER A 60 -8.68 -7.38 34.67
C SER A 60 -9.00 -6.31 35.70
N SER A 61 -10.16 -5.67 35.59
CA SER A 61 -10.87 -5.13 36.75
C SER A 61 -12.37 -5.17 36.50
N SER A 62 -13.05 -5.93 37.34
CA SER A 62 -14.51 -6.02 37.45
C SER A 62 -15.11 -4.69 37.87
N SER A 63 -16.10 -4.19 37.13
CA SER A 63 -17.13 -3.33 37.70
C SER A 63 -18.43 -3.43 36.90
N SER A 64 -19.48 -3.75 37.64
CA SER A 64 -20.88 -3.94 37.28
C SER A 64 -21.46 -2.88 36.35
N TRP A 65 -22.12 -3.33 35.27
CA TRP A 65 -22.96 -2.51 34.42
C TRP A 65 -24.33 -2.28 35.08
N HIS A 66 -24.55 -1.07 35.61
CA HIS A 66 -25.90 -0.59 35.89
C HIS A 66 -26.33 0.44 34.85
N ARG A 67 -27.38 0.06 34.11
CA ARG A 67 -28.11 0.88 33.16
C ARG A 67 -28.74 2.07 33.90
N ARG A 68 -28.40 3.31 33.53
CA ARG A 68 -29.20 4.50 33.86
C ARG A 68 -29.44 5.31 32.60
N ALA A 69 -30.71 5.38 32.22
CA ALA A 69 -31.22 6.36 31.29
C ALA A 69 -31.26 7.73 31.97
N SER A 70 -30.78 8.77 31.29
CA SER A 70 -31.15 10.14 31.59
C SER A 70 -31.11 10.96 30.31
N SER A 71 -32.29 11.46 29.95
CA SER A 71 -32.58 12.46 28.93
C SER A 71 -32.00 13.83 29.30
N SER A 72 -31.40 14.53 28.33
CA SER A 72 -31.53 16.00 28.22
C SER A 72 -30.91 16.55 26.92
N SER A 73 -31.77 17.16 26.12
CA SER A 73 -31.60 18.35 25.27
C SER A 73 -30.37 18.49 24.37
N SER A 74 -30.65 18.40 23.08
CA SER A 74 -29.97 19.02 21.95
C SER A 74 -29.64 20.49 22.20
N ALA A 75 -28.38 20.86 21.94
CA ALA A 75 -27.97 22.22 21.65
C ALA A 75 -27.39 22.21 20.24
N ASP A 76 -28.11 22.85 19.32
CA ASP A 76 -27.73 23.04 17.92
C ASP A 76 -26.46 23.89 17.84
N VAL A 77 -25.49 23.42 17.04
CA VAL A 77 -24.35 24.21 16.59
C VAL A 77 -24.42 24.26 15.08
N ASP A 78 -24.77 25.43 14.55
CA ASP A 78 -24.84 25.74 13.11
C ASP A 78 -23.50 25.46 12.40
N PRO A 79 -23.48 24.73 11.26
CA PRO A 79 -22.36 24.74 10.35
C PRO A 79 -22.39 26.02 9.50
N LEU A 80 -21.29 26.78 9.56
CA LEU A 80 -21.01 27.97 8.73
C LEU A 80 -21.25 27.69 7.23
N GLU A 81 -22.27 28.34 6.65
CA GLU A 81 -22.50 28.39 5.21
C GLU A 81 -21.40 29.21 4.52
N TYR A 82 -20.60 28.55 3.68
CA TYR A 82 -19.70 29.20 2.74
C TYR A 82 -20.43 29.42 1.40
N SER A 83 -20.79 30.67 1.11
CA SER A 83 -21.35 31.08 -0.19
C SER A 83 -20.22 31.47 -1.15
N PRO A 84 -20.02 30.83 -2.31
CA PRO A 84 -19.06 31.30 -3.30
C PRO A 84 -19.63 32.51 -4.04
N SER A 85 -19.00 33.67 -3.87
CA SER A 85 -19.25 34.85 -4.70
C SER A 85 -18.85 34.59 -6.15
N SER A 86 -19.72 34.96 -7.07
CA SER A 86 -19.54 34.94 -8.51
C SER A 86 -18.32 35.76 -8.97
N SER A 87 -17.45 35.17 -9.80
CA SER A 87 -16.91 35.85 -11.01
C SER A 87 -15.90 35.01 -11.81
N SER A 88 -15.95 35.25 -13.12
CA SER A 88 -14.98 34.96 -14.19
C SER A 88 -14.99 33.53 -14.78
N SER A 89 -15.76 33.41 -15.86
CA SER A 89 -15.61 32.41 -16.90
C SER A 89 -14.22 32.48 -17.53
N SER A 90 -13.37 31.50 -17.24
CA SER A 90 -12.27 31.13 -18.14
C SER A 90 -12.62 29.78 -18.76
N SER A 91 -12.53 29.69 -20.08
CA SER A 91 -12.90 28.53 -20.88
C SER A 91 -11.89 27.40 -20.71
N THR A 92 -11.95 26.67 -19.60
CA THR A 92 -11.52 25.27 -19.58
C THR A 92 -12.59 24.45 -20.27
N THR A 93 -12.24 23.77 -21.37
CA THR A 93 -13.10 22.77 -22.00
C THR A 93 -13.57 21.80 -20.91
N ASP A 94 -14.85 21.82 -20.60
CA ASP A 94 -15.45 20.94 -19.59
C ASP A 94 -15.30 19.51 -20.11
N TRP A 95 -14.35 18.77 -19.55
CA TRP A 95 -14.02 17.40 -19.97
C TRP A 95 -15.23 16.45 -19.90
N ARG A 96 -16.27 16.86 -19.18
CA ARG A 96 -17.57 16.19 -19.06
C ARG A 96 -18.35 16.20 -20.39
N GLN A 97 -18.07 17.14 -21.28
CA GLN A 97 -18.69 17.21 -22.60
C GLN A 97 -17.96 16.24 -23.56
N ASN A 98 -18.70 15.28 -24.11
CA ASN A 98 -18.22 14.22 -25.02
C ASN A 98 -17.27 13.18 -24.39
N ASN A 99 -17.38 12.91 -23.09
CA ASN A 99 -16.66 11.79 -22.47
C ASN A 99 -17.59 10.60 -22.24
N ARG A 100 -17.41 9.56 -23.05
CA ARG A 100 -18.23 8.33 -23.02
C ARG A 100 -18.19 7.61 -21.67
N PHE A 101 -17.11 7.74 -20.89
CA PHE A 101 -17.04 7.17 -19.53
C PHE A 101 -17.88 7.96 -18.53
N TYR A 102 -17.96 9.28 -18.70
CA TYR A 102 -18.88 10.11 -17.93
C TYR A 102 -20.33 9.81 -18.32
N ASP A 103 -20.60 9.61 -19.60
CA ASP A 103 -21.93 9.22 -20.09
C ASP A 103 -22.31 7.80 -19.61
N MET A 104 -21.40 6.82 -19.66
CA MET A 104 -21.60 5.50 -19.06
C MET A 104 -21.79 5.58 -17.55
N ALA A 105 -21.03 6.42 -16.84
CA ALA A 105 -21.23 6.62 -15.41
C ALA A 105 -22.62 7.21 -15.14
N ARG A 106 -23.14 8.12 -16.00
CA ARG A 106 -24.50 8.66 -15.91
C ARG A 106 -25.58 7.64 -16.27
N GLU A 107 -25.34 6.80 -17.27
CA GLU A 107 -26.22 5.69 -17.65
C GLU A 107 -26.30 4.65 -16.51
N ASN A 108 -25.15 4.26 -15.96
CA ASN A 108 -25.06 3.34 -14.82
C ASN A 108 -25.54 3.99 -13.50
N ALA A 109 -25.50 5.32 -13.40
CA ALA A 109 -26.05 6.04 -12.25
C ALA A 109 -27.58 5.90 -12.16
N GLY A 110 -28.26 5.43 -13.20
CA GLY A 110 -29.71 5.19 -13.18
C GLY A 110 -30.51 6.48 -12.93
N GLY A 111 -30.02 7.62 -13.44
CA GLY A 111 -30.63 8.93 -13.21
C GLY A 111 -30.19 9.66 -11.93
N ARG A 112 -29.27 9.10 -11.14
CA ARG A 112 -28.63 9.79 -10.01
C ARG A 112 -27.58 10.80 -10.50
N LYS A 113 -27.45 11.92 -9.80
CA LYS A 113 -26.43 12.93 -10.10
C LYS A 113 -25.06 12.41 -9.64
N LEU A 114 -24.04 12.65 -10.44
CA LEU A 114 -22.65 12.34 -10.08
C LEU A 114 -22.02 13.56 -9.42
N GLU A 115 -21.46 13.40 -8.23
CA GLU A 115 -20.65 14.40 -7.54
C GLU A 115 -19.16 14.12 -7.75
N GLU A 116 -18.45 15.12 -8.24
CA GLU A 116 -17.00 15.12 -8.34
C GLU A 116 -16.41 15.84 -7.13
N ASN A 117 -15.64 15.14 -6.30
CA ASN A 117 -14.98 15.77 -5.17
C ASN A 117 -13.71 16.56 -5.61
N LEU A 118 -13.08 17.28 -4.67
CA LEU A 118 -11.90 18.12 -4.92
C LEU A 118 -10.72 17.38 -5.56
N VAL A 119 -10.63 16.06 -5.41
CA VAL A 119 -9.57 15.24 -6.02
C VAL A 119 -9.99 14.63 -7.36
N GLY A 120 -11.16 14.97 -7.89
CA GLY A 120 -11.70 14.45 -9.14
C GLY A 120 -12.14 12.98 -9.03
N ALA A 121 -12.66 12.57 -7.88
CA ALA A 121 -13.33 11.28 -7.72
C ALA A 121 -14.83 11.46 -7.92
N LEU A 122 -15.43 10.60 -8.72
CA LEU A 122 -16.87 10.61 -8.98
C LEU A 122 -17.58 9.69 -7.99
N SER A 123 -18.62 10.22 -7.35
CA SER A 123 -19.51 9.52 -6.44
C SER A 123 -20.96 9.83 -6.82
N LEU A 124 -21.91 9.04 -6.33
CA LEU A 124 -23.33 9.28 -6.58
C LEU A 124 -23.88 10.18 -5.47
N GLU A 125 -24.62 11.23 -5.83
CA GLU A 125 -25.32 12.10 -4.86
C GLU A 125 -26.30 11.23 -4.06
N PRO A 126 -26.18 11.15 -2.72
CA PRO A 126 -27.13 10.43 -1.87
C PRO A 126 -28.52 11.07 -1.97
N LYS A 127 -29.60 10.28 -1.99
CA LYS A 127 -30.96 10.84 -1.86
C LYS A 127 -31.31 11.08 -0.40
N GLU A 128 -32.04 12.16 -0.16
CA GLU A 128 -32.73 12.39 1.12
C GLU A 128 -33.81 11.31 1.28
N GLY A 129 -33.65 10.43 2.29
CA GLY A 129 -34.46 9.23 2.44
C GLY A 129 -33.88 7.96 1.78
N ASP A 130 -32.64 7.99 1.29
CA ASP A 130 -31.84 6.76 1.21
C ASP A 130 -31.67 6.25 2.65
N GLU A 131 -32.64 5.46 3.11
CA GLU A 131 -32.39 4.52 4.18
C GLU A 131 -31.26 3.63 3.67
N TRP A 132 -30.07 3.85 4.20
CA TRP A 132 -29.08 2.79 4.23
C TRP A 132 -29.80 1.68 4.97
N ASP A 133 -30.29 0.66 4.25
CA ASP A 133 -30.82 -0.54 4.87
C ASP A 133 -29.71 -1.07 5.77
N GLN A 134 -29.81 -0.73 7.06
CA GLN A 134 -28.79 -1.04 8.05
C GLN A 134 -28.70 -2.56 8.28
N GLU A 135 -29.57 -3.35 7.65
CA GLU A 135 -29.66 -4.79 7.89
C GLU A 135 -29.03 -5.67 6.81
N THR A 136 -28.63 -5.17 5.63
CA THR A 136 -28.05 -6.10 4.63
C THR A 136 -27.08 -5.47 3.63
N PHE A 137 -25.78 -5.63 3.87
CA PHE A 137 -24.83 -5.73 2.75
C PHE A 137 -25.15 -7.02 1.97
N GLU A 138 -25.88 -6.91 0.87
CA GLU A 138 -26.06 -8.03 -0.08
C GLU A 138 -24.78 -8.18 -0.92
N ASN A 139 -24.11 -9.33 -0.81
CA ASN A 139 -23.04 -9.71 -1.73
C ASN A 139 -23.59 -9.78 -3.17
N VAL A 140 -22.73 -9.72 -4.19
CA VAL A 140 -23.10 -9.76 -5.63
C VAL A 140 -23.94 -11.00 -6.01
N ASP A 141 -23.94 -12.05 -5.19
CA ASP A 141 -24.79 -13.25 -5.34
C ASP A 141 -26.17 -13.14 -4.68
N GLY A 142 -26.51 -11.98 -4.13
CA GLY A 142 -27.82 -11.61 -3.62
C GLY A 142 -28.19 -12.19 -2.26
N ARG A 143 -27.47 -13.17 -1.69
CA ARG A 143 -27.73 -13.73 -0.34
C ARG A 143 -26.57 -14.59 0.18
N ARG A 144 -26.47 -14.66 1.51
CA ARG A 144 -25.97 -15.86 2.25
C ARG A 144 -26.92 -17.04 2.05
N VAL A 145 -27.03 -17.62 0.85
CA VAL A 145 -27.76 -18.87 0.68
C VAL A 145 -26.87 -20.00 1.16
N GLU A 146 -27.19 -20.57 2.32
CA GLU A 146 -26.62 -21.85 2.74
C GLU A 146 -27.31 -22.97 1.96
N ASP A 147 -26.99 -23.07 0.67
CA ASP A 147 -27.51 -24.08 -0.27
C ASP A 147 -26.66 -25.36 -0.30
N GLY A 148 -25.66 -25.46 0.58
CA GLY A 148 -24.73 -26.57 0.66
C GLY A 148 -23.51 -26.45 -0.24
N ARG A 149 -23.38 -25.40 -1.08
CA ARG A 149 -22.23 -25.25 -2.00
C ARG A 149 -20.89 -25.25 -1.27
N TYR A 150 -20.81 -24.62 -0.09
CA TYR A 150 -19.58 -24.57 0.70
C TYR A 150 -19.20 -25.96 1.21
N LYS A 151 -20.16 -26.72 1.72
CA LYS A 151 -19.93 -28.10 2.17
C LYS A 151 -19.52 -29.00 1.00
N GLN A 152 -20.16 -28.86 -0.16
CA GLN A 152 -19.79 -29.60 -1.37
C GLN A 152 -18.39 -29.25 -1.85
N PHE A 153 -18.03 -27.96 -1.81
CA PHE A 153 -16.69 -27.47 -2.17
C PHE A 153 -15.63 -28.08 -1.27
N ILE A 154 -15.77 -27.98 0.06
CA ILE A 154 -14.85 -28.59 1.01
C ILE A 154 -14.78 -30.10 0.83
N GLY A 155 -15.92 -30.77 0.67
CA GLY A 155 -15.98 -32.21 0.44
C GLY A 155 -15.19 -32.64 -0.80
N ARG A 156 -15.26 -31.88 -1.90
CA ARG A 156 -14.44 -32.14 -3.10
C ARG A 156 -12.95 -31.90 -2.85
N LEU A 157 -12.58 -30.83 -2.17
CA LEU A 157 -11.17 -30.57 -1.84
C LEU A 157 -10.55 -31.69 -0.99
N GLU A 158 -11.33 -32.26 -0.07
CA GLU A 158 -10.90 -33.38 0.77
C GLU A 158 -10.86 -34.71 -0.01
N GLN A 159 -11.86 -34.99 -0.84
CA GLN A 159 -11.92 -36.18 -1.70
C GLN A 159 -10.77 -36.22 -2.71
N GLU A 160 -10.41 -35.08 -3.27
CA GLU A 160 -9.33 -34.94 -4.26
C GLU A 160 -7.95 -34.70 -3.62
N ASP A 161 -7.84 -34.73 -2.30
CA ASP A 161 -6.63 -34.46 -1.51
C ASP A 161 -5.90 -33.16 -1.93
N ILE A 162 -6.67 -32.08 -2.09
CA ILE A 162 -6.16 -30.75 -2.45
C ILE A 162 -5.81 -29.98 -1.17
N VAL A 163 -6.79 -29.78 -0.29
CA VAL A 163 -6.61 -29.17 1.03
C VAL A 163 -7.49 -29.92 2.03
N SER A 164 -6.87 -30.51 3.04
CA SER A 164 -7.55 -31.40 3.99
C SER A 164 -7.07 -31.21 5.43
N GLY A 165 -7.82 -31.78 6.38
CA GLY A 165 -7.43 -31.87 7.79
C GLY A 165 -7.28 -30.51 8.48
N ASN A 166 -6.18 -30.32 9.20
CA ASN A 166 -5.94 -29.10 10.00
C ASN A 166 -5.71 -27.81 9.16
N ARG A 167 -5.74 -27.92 7.83
CA ARG A 167 -5.63 -26.81 6.88
C ARG A 167 -7.00 -26.26 6.45
N VAL A 168 -8.09 -26.94 6.81
CA VAL A 168 -9.47 -26.49 6.61
C VAL A 168 -10.02 -26.04 7.96
N LEU A 169 -10.26 -24.75 8.13
CA LEU A 169 -10.75 -24.17 9.39
C LEU A 169 -12.17 -23.66 9.20
N SER A 170 -13.09 -24.11 10.05
CA SER A 170 -14.51 -23.75 10.01
C SER A 170 -15.08 -23.40 11.39
N ASP A 171 -14.30 -23.55 12.45
CA ASP A 171 -14.76 -23.23 13.80
C ASP A 171 -14.89 -21.70 13.99
N PRO A 172 -15.88 -21.25 14.79
CA PRO A 172 -16.13 -19.84 14.99
C PRO A 172 -14.94 -19.03 15.51
N VAL A 173 -14.06 -19.64 16.33
CA VAL A 173 -12.93 -18.93 16.93
C VAL A 173 -11.90 -18.56 15.86
N ARG A 174 -11.49 -19.53 15.04
CA ARG A 174 -10.51 -19.28 13.99
C ARG A 174 -11.09 -18.46 12.84
N THR A 175 -12.34 -18.68 12.44
CA THR A 175 -12.96 -17.84 11.41
C THR A 175 -13.14 -16.40 11.89
N PHE A 176 -13.49 -16.18 13.16
CA PHE A 176 -13.49 -14.83 13.74
C PHE A 176 -12.09 -14.21 13.78
N ALA A 177 -11.06 -14.96 14.17
CA ALA A 177 -9.69 -14.46 14.23
C ALA A 177 -9.13 -14.08 12.84
N TYR A 178 -9.51 -14.81 11.78
CA TYR A 178 -9.14 -14.51 10.41
C TYR A 178 -10.09 -13.55 9.69
N GLY A 179 -11.17 -13.12 10.35
CA GLY A 179 -12.14 -12.19 9.77
C GLY A 179 -11.70 -10.73 9.72
N THR A 180 -10.50 -10.42 10.23
CA THR A 180 -9.88 -9.08 10.15
C THR A 180 -8.52 -9.15 9.46
N ASP A 181 -8.16 -8.08 8.77
CA ASP A 181 -6.79 -7.73 8.42
C ASP A 181 -6.32 -6.57 9.31
N ALA A 182 -5.41 -5.71 8.85
CA ALA A 182 -4.96 -4.54 9.62
C ALA A 182 -5.89 -3.32 9.45
N SER A 183 -6.98 -3.46 8.69
CA SER A 183 -8.02 -2.44 8.58
C SER A 183 -8.97 -2.46 9.77
N PHE A 184 -9.88 -1.48 9.82
CA PHE A 184 -10.97 -1.44 10.77
C PHE A 184 -12.19 -2.28 10.34
N TYR A 185 -12.14 -2.92 9.17
CA TYR A 185 -13.23 -3.75 8.64
C TYR A 185 -13.17 -5.19 9.17
N ARG A 186 -14.32 -5.87 9.15
CA ARG A 186 -14.43 -7.28 9.52
C ARG A 186 -15.46 -8.00 8.65
N LEU A 187 -15.05 -9.13 8.09
CA LEU A 187 -15.93 -10.11 7.45
C LEU A 187 -15.49 -11.50 7.90
N ASN A 188 -16.38 -12.25 8.54
CA ASN A 188 -16.05 -13.56 9.11
C ASN A 188 -16.22 -14.65 8.03
N PRO A 189 -15.14 -15.30 7.56
CA PRO A 189 -15.24 -16.32 6.53
C PRO A 189 -16.00 -17.56 7.02
N LYS A 190 -16.68 -18.26 6.11
CA LYS A 190 -17.24 -19.60 6.33
C LYS A 190 -16.13 -20.63 6.55
N TYR A 191 -15.08 -20.55 5.73
CA TYR A 191 -13.92 -21.43 5.78
C TYR A 191 -12.63 -20.66 5.56
N VAL A 192 -11.58 -21.05 6.27
CA VAL A 192 -10.21 -20.62 5.99
C VAL A 192 -9.42 -21.83 5.51
N LEU A 193 -8.88 -21.74 4.31
CA LEU A 193 -8.08 -22.78 3.67
C LEU A 193 -6.61 -22.38 3.67
N LYS A 194 -5.74 -23.22 4.25
CA LYS A 194 -4.29 -22.99 4.25
C LYS A 194 -3.63 -23.75 3.09
N VAL A 195 -3.38 -23.04 1.99
CA VAL A 195 -2.72 -23.60 0.80
C VAL A 195 -1.20 -23.63 0.96
N ALA A 196 -0.57 -24.69 0.45
CA ALA A 196 0.84 -24.99 0.63
C ALA A 196 1.68 -24.73 -0.63
N ASN A 197 1.09 -24.80 -1.82
CA ASN A 197 1.80 -24.68 -3.09
C ASN A 197 0.85 -24.25 -4.24
N GLU A 198 1.44 -23.95 -5.40
CA GLU A 198 0.72 -23.51 -6.60
C GLU A 198 -0.30 -24.54 -7.10
N ASP A 199 0.03 -25.84 -7.05
CA ASP A 199 -0.84 -26.90 -7.57
C ASP A 199 -2.18 -26.97 -6.80
N GLU A 200 -2.15 -26.77 -5.48
CA GLU A 200 -3.38 -26.71 -4.69
C GLU A 200 -4.28 -25.55 -5.13
N VAL A 201 -3.71 -24.38 -5.39
CA VAL A 201 -4.48 -23.21 -5.88
C VAL A 201 -5.01 -23.48 -7.29
N ARG A 202 -4.17 -24.03 -8.16
CA ARG A 202 -4.52 -24.41 -9.54
C ARG A 202 -5.70 -25.38 -9.60
N ARG A 203 -5.79 -26.31 -8.63
CA ARG A 203 -6.86 -27.32 -8.57
C ARG A 203 -8.10 -26.83 -7.83
N LEU A 204 -7.97 -25.98 -6.81
CA LEU A 204 -9.14 -25.49 -6.06
C LEU A 204 -9.96 -24.46 -6.83
N LEU A 205 -9.33 -23.61 -7.66
CA LEU A 205 -10.04 -22.51 -8.34
C LEU A 205 -11.10 -22.99 -9.35
N PRO A 206 -10.84 -24.00 -10.20
CA PRO A 206 -11.88 -24.58 -11.07
C PRO A 206 -13.08 -25.11 -10.28
N ILE A 207 -12.84 -25.78 -9.14
CA ILE A 207 -13.89 -26.32 -8.28
C ILE A 207 -14.70 -25.18 -7.65
N ALA A 208 -14.03 -24.12 -7.20
CA ALA A 208 -14.69 -22.93 -6.65
C ALA A 208 -15.55 -22.24 -7.72
N SER A 209 -15.06 -22.14 -8.96
CA SER A 209 -15.80 -21.59 -10.09
C SER A 209 -17.05 -22.41 -10.43
N GLU A 210 -16.89 -23.74 -10.57
CA GLU A 210 -17.97 -24.67 -10.88
C GLU A 210 -19.09 -24.61 -9.84
N LEU A 211 -18.73 -24.58 -8.56
CA LEU A 211 -19.68 -24.54 -7.43
C LEU A 211 -20.10 -23.11 -7.05
N ARG A 212 -19.62 -22.09 -7.76
CA ARG A 212 -19.89 -20.67 -7.50
C ARG A 212 -19.61 -20.29 -6.04
N VAL A 213 -18.45 -20.70 -5.54
CA VAL A 213 -17.93 -20.35 -4.23
C VAL A 213 -16.95 -19.19 -4.38
N PRO A 214 -17.28 -17.98 -3.89
CA PRO A 214 -16.35 -16.87 -3.90
C PRO A 214 -15.13 -17.17 -3.03
N VAL A 215 -13.94 -16.90 -3.55
CA VAL A 215 -12.68 -17.07 -2.81
C VAL A 215 -11.93 -15.75 -2.72
N THR A 216 -11.31 -15.50 -1.58
CA THR A 216 -10.44 -14.34 -1.37
C THR A 216 -9.06 -14.81 -0.93
N PHE A 217 -8.02 -14.32 -1.59
CA PHE A 217 -6.65 -14.70 -1.25
C PHE A 217 -6.12 -13.86 -0.10
N ARG A 218 -5.36 -14.50 0.80
CA ARG A 218 -4.66 -13.79 1.87
C ARG A 218 -3.22 -14.26 2.00
N ALA A 219 -2.31 -13.30 1.90
CA ALA A 219 -0.92 -13.48 2.29
C ALA A 219 -0.76 -13.24 3.81
N ALA A 220 -0.10 -12.15 4.21
CA ALA A 220 0.04 -11.78 5.62
C ALA A 220 -1.25 -11.20 6.24
N GLY A 221 -2.05 -10.46 5.45
CA GLY A 221 -3.22 -9.73 5.95
C GLY A 221 -2.86 -8.44 6.69
N THR A 222 -1.87 -7.72 6.18
CA THR A 222 -1.40 -6.41 6.68
C THR A 222 -2.05 -5.24 5.93
N SER A 223 -3.13 -5.49 5.17
CA SER A 223 -3.80 -4.43 4.44
C SER A 223 -4.63 -3.55 5.36
N LEU A 224 -4.80 -2.28 4.98
CA LEU A 224 -5.57 -1.27 5.70
C LEU A 224 -6.95 -0.98 5.09
N SER A 225 -7.28 -1.59 3.94
CA SER A 225 -8.52 -1.30 3.19
C SER A 225 -9.51 -2.46 3.11
N GLY A 226 -9.28 -3.57 3.82
CA GLY A 226 -10.21 -4.69 3.87
C GLY A 226 -10.19 -5.63 2.66
N GLN A 227 -9.21 -5.52 1.75
CA GLN A 227 -9.14 -6.43 0.58
C GLN A 227 -8.64 -7.85 0.90
N ALA A 228 -8.19 -8.11 2.14
CA ALA A 228 -7.70 -9.43 2.56
C ALA A 228 -8.68 -10.19 3.48
N ILE A 229 -9.96 -9.78 3.50
CA ILE A 229 -11.04 -10.39 4.29
C ILE A 229 -12.23 -10.76 3.41
N THR A 230 -13.05 -11.69 3.88
CA THR A 230 -14.22 -12.20 3.15
C THR A 230 -15.18 -12.85 4.13
N ASP A 231 -16.47 -12.84 3.82
CA ASP A 231 -17.47 -13.63 4.54
C ASP A 231 -17.74 -15.01 3.88
N SER A 232 -16.99 -15.31 2.81
CA SER A 232 -17.02 -16.57 2.05
C SER A 232 -15.82 -17.47 2.42
N VAL A 233 -15.00 -17.91 1.45
CA VAL A 233 -13.82 -18.76 1.67
C VAL A 233 -12.55 -17.94 1.59
N LEU A 234 -11.80 -17.90 2.69
CA LEU A 234 -10.49 -17.26 2.75
C LEU A 234 -9.39 -18.27 2.39
N VAL A 235 -8.78 -18.12 1.22
CA VAL A 235 -7.64 -18.92 0.76
C VAL A 235 -6.35 -18.25 1.23
N LYS A 236 -5.77 -18.76 2.32
CA LYS A 236 -4.61 -18.19 2.97
C LYS A 236 -3.34 -18.98 2.64
N ILE A 237 -2.25 -18.26 2.35
CA ILE A 237 -0.91 -18.87 2.24
C ILE A 237 -0.49 -19.47 3.59
N SER A 238 -0.11 -20.74 3.59
CA SER A 238 0.41 -21.45 4.75
C SER A 238 1.82 -20.97 5.11
N HIS A 239 2.10 -20.76 6.41
CA HIS A 239 3.44 -20.39 6.90
C HIS A 239 4.22 -21.58 7.47
N HIS A 240 3.80 -22.80 7.16
CA HIS A 240 4.48 -24.01 7.63
C HIS A 240 5.59 -24.43 6.67
N GLY A 241 6.78 -24.72 7.21
CA GLY A 241 7.88 -25.29 6.45
C GLY A 241 8.34 -24.42 5.28
N LYS A 242 8.35 -24.98 4.07
CA LYS A 242 8.81 -24.33 2.83
C LYS A 242 7.68 -23.87 1.91
N ASN A 243 6.43 -23.90 2.39
CA ASN A 243 5.24 -23.59 1.59
C ASN A 243 5.29 -22.16 1.03
N PHE A 244 5.34 -22.01 -0.29
CA PHE A 244 5.48 -20.72 -0.98
C PHE A 244 6.68 -19.87 -0.51
N ARG A 245 7.83 -20.51 -0.25
CA ARG A 245 9.06 -19.85 0.23
C ARG A 245 10.28 -20.05 -0.68
N GLY A 246 10.07 -20.57 -1.88
CA GLY A 246 11.08 -20.69 -2.91
C GLY A 246 11.58 -19.33 -3.38
N TYR A 247 12.88 -19.24 -3.68
CA TYR A 247 13.49 -18.05 -4.26
C TYR A 247 14.72 -18.40 -5.09
N GLU A 248 15.08 -17.50 -5.99
CA GLU A 248 16.28 -17.54 -6.81
C GLU A 248 16.82 -16.11 -6.98
N ILE A 249 18.12 -15.92 -6.77
CA ILE A 249 18.79 -14.63 -6.98
C ILE A 249 19.74 -14.78 -8.17
N ARG A 250 19.60 -13.89 -9.16
CA ARG A 250 20.38 -13.92 -10.42
C ARG A 250 21.09 -12.59 -10.65
N ASN A 251 21.97 -12.58 -11.66
CA ASN A 251 22.62 -11.37 -12.18
C ASN A 251 23.33 -10.53 -11.10
N GLY A 252 24.00 -11.18 -10.14
CA GLY A 252 24.71 -10.49 -9.06
C GLY A 252 23.79 -9.76 -8.10
N GLY A 253 22.57 -10.27 -7.88
CA GLY A 253 21.59 -9.64 -7.00
C GLY A 253 20.65 -8.66 -7.72
N LYS A 254 20.91 -8.33 -8.99
CA LYS A 254 20.08 -7.39 -9.78
C LYS A 254 18.68 -7.93 -10.05
N GLU A 255 18.51 -9.25 -10.05
CA GLU A 255 17.20 -9.88 -10.21
C GLU A 255 16.95 -10.87 -9.08
N VAL A 256 15.71 -10.91 -8.61
CA VAL A 256 15.26 -11.91 -7.64
C VAL A 256 13.88 -12.44 -8.01
N THR A 257 13.77 -13.76 -8.10
CA THR A 257 12.52 -14.48 -8.27
C THR A 257 12.11 -15.09 -6.94
N VAL A 258 10.87 -14.88 -6.51
CA VAL A 258 10.37 -15.24 -5.18
C VAL A 258 8.93 -15.76 -5.23
N GLU A 259 8.62 -16.72 -4.36
CA GLU A 259 7.26 -17.18 -4.10
C GLU A 259 6.51 -16.23 -3.13
N PRO A 260 5.17 -16.18 -3.19
CA PRO A 260 4.36 -15.15 -2.55
C PRO A 260 4.34 -15.19 -1.02
N GLY A 261 4.82 -16.27 -0.40
CA GLY A 261 4.85 -16.46 1.06
C GLY A 261 6.11 -15.93 1.75
N LEU A 262 7.08 -15.38 1.01
CA LEU A 262 8.22 -14.68 1.59
C LEU A 262 7.82 -13.29 2.10
N ILE A 263 8.34 -12.91 3.27
CA ILE A 263 8.19 -11.56 3.82
C ILE A 263 9.12 -10.61 3.06
N GLY A 264 8.69 -9.39 2.76
CA GLY A 264 9.52 -8.46 1.99
C GLY A 264 10.89 -8.17 2.63
N GLY A 265 10.91 -7.93 3.94
CA GLY A 265 12.16 -7.74 4.71
C GLY A 265 13.04 -9.00 4.74
N GLU A 266 12.43 -10.19 4.65
CA GLU A 266 13.17 -11.44 4.49
C GLU A 266 13.88 -11.49 3.13
N VAL A 267 13.22 -11.10 2.04
CA VAL A 267 13.84 -11.05 0.70
C VAL A 267 15.04 -10.09 0.68
N ASN A 268 14.92 -8.92 1.31
CA ASN A 268 16.04 -7.98 1.43
C ASN A 268 17.22 -8.56 2.23
N ARG A 269 16.95 -9.32 3.29
CA ARG A 269 18.00 -10.05 4.04
C ARG A 269 18.63 -11.17 3.21
N LEU A 270 17.88 -11.84 2.33
CA LEU A 270 18.42 -12.83 1.40
C LEU A 270 19.37 -12.19 0.38
N LEU A 271 19.00 -11.04 -0.18
CA LEU A 271 19.86 -10.26 -1.08
C LEU A 271 21.13 -9.75 -0.41
N ALA A 272 21.01 -9.23 0.83
CA ALA A 272 22.18 -8.83 1.62
C ALA A 272 23.12 -10.02 1.88
N ARG A 273 22.57 -11.18 2.28
CA ARG A 273 23.35 -12.41 2.45
C ARG A 273 24.03 -12.83 1.15
N TYR A 274 23.32 -12.77 0.03
CA TYR A 274 23.86 -13.11 -1.29
C TYR A 274 25.07 -12.24 -1.64
N LYS A 275 24.98 -10.91 -1.44
CA LYS A 275 26.14 -10.00 -1.57
C LYS A 275 27.34 -10.49 -0.77
N HIS A 276 27.15 -10.81 0.51
CA HIS A 276 28.25 -11.23 1.39
C HIS A 276 28.88 -12.56 0.96
N VAL A 277 28.05 -13.57 0.65
CA VAL A 277 28.53 -14.91 0.24
C VAL A 277 29.28 -14.84 -1.08
N HIS A 278 28.79 -14.04 -2.03
CA HIS A 278 29.38 -13.89 -3.36
C HIS A 278 30.40 -12.75 -3.46
N LYS A 279 30.71 -12.06 -2.35
CA LYS A 279 31.68 -10.95 -2.25
C LYS A 279 31.44 -9.84 -3.28
N LEU A 280 30.17 -9.50 -3.49
CA LEU A 280 29.78 -8.44 -4.43
C LEU A 280 30.03 -7.06 -3.83
N VAL A 281 30.35 -6.10 -4.68
CA VAL A 281 30.57 -4.70 -4.30
C VAL A 281 29.24 -4.04 -3.96
N ASP A 282 28.29 -4.11 -4.90
CA ASP A 282 26.99 -3.47 -4.79
C ASP A 282 26.01 -4.32 -3.97
N GLN A 283 25.11 -3.64 -3.26
CA GLN A 283 23.99 -4.26 -2.56
C GLN A 283 22.68 -3.92 -3.27
N TYR A 284 21.75 -4.86 -3.24
CA TYR A 284 20.43 -4.71 -3.82
C TYR A 284 19.33 -5.04 -2.81
N LYS A 285 18.14 -4.47 -3.05
CA LYS A 285 16.88 -4.76 -2.34
C LYS A 285 15.72 -4.80 -3.33
N ILE A 286 14.57 -5.32 -2.93
CA ILE A 286 13.34 -5.13 -3.73
C ILE A 286 12.96 -3.64 -3.74
N GLY A 287 12.36 -3.19 -4.84
CA GLY A 287 11.93 -1.80 -4.99
C GLY A 287 10.89 -1.38 -3.94
N PRO A 288 9.75 -2.08 -3.83
CA PRO A 288 8.72 -1.78 -2.84
C PRO A 288 9.24 -1.85 -1.40
N ASP A 289 9.04 -0.78 -0.64
CA ASP A 289 9.43 -0.68 0.78
C ASP A 289 8.29 -0.24 1.71
N PRO A 290 7.11 -0.92 1.68
CA PRO A 290 5.97 -0.56 2.53
C PRO A 290 6.36 -0.50 4.00
N ALA A 291 5.68 0.35 4.79
CA ALA A 291 5.94 0.46 6.23
C ALA A 291 5.82 -0.88 6.98
N SER A 292 5.04 -1.82 6.45
CA SER A 292 4.87 -3.17 6.98
C SER A 292 5.87 -4.19 6.43
N ILE A 293 6.96 -3.78 5.77
CA ILE A 293 7.93 -4.65 5.06
C ILE A 293 8.44 -5.85 5.87
N GLU A 294 8.57 -5.73 7.20
CA GLU A 294 8.99 -6.81 8.10
C GLU A 294 7.88 -7.83 8.41
N SER A 295 6.68 -7.65 7.87
CA SER A 295 5.52 -8.50 8.11
C SER A 295 4.71 -8.81 6.84
N CYS A 296 4.61 -7.87 5.90
CA CYS A 296 3.89 -8.08 4.64
C CYS A 296 4.67 -9.05 3.73
N MET A 297 3.93 -9.82 2.95
CA MET A 297 4.50 -10.85 2.08
C MET A 297 4.40 -10.46 0.61
N ILE A 298 5.28 -11.02 -0.21
CA ILE A 298 5.44 -10.69 -1.63
C ILE A 298 4.11 -10.73 -2.40
N GLY A 299 3.27 -11.75 -2.15
CA GLY A 299 1.96 -11.84 -2.81
C GLY A 299 1.12 -10.58 -2.58
N GLY A 300 1.02 -10.12 -1.33
CA GLY A 300 0.30 -8.89 -1.00
C GLY A 300 1.00 -7.62 -1.52
N ILE A 301 2.33 -7.57 -1.47
CA ILE A 301 3.11 -6.43 -1.99
C ILE A 301 2.81 -6.19 -3.47
N VAL A 302 2.73 -7.25 -4.29
CA VAL A 302 2.42 -7.13 -5.71
C VAL A 302 0.94 -6.88 -5.95
N SER A 303 0.06 -7.65 -5.30
CA SER A 303 -1.39 -7.51 -5.48
C SER A 303 -1.93 -6.14 -5.06
N ASN A 304 -1.25 -5.42 -4.16
CA ASN A 304 -1.64 -4.07 -3.74
C ASN A 304 -0.86 -2.96 -4.47
N ASN A 305 -0.02 -3.29 -5.46
CA ASN A 305 0.97 -2.37 -6.04
C ASN A 305 1.71 -1.56 -4.96
N SER A 306 2.17 -2.26 -3.91
CA SER A 306 2.71 -1.59 -2.73
C SER A 306 3.90 -0.72 -3.11
N SER A 307 3.91 0.45 -2.49
CA SER A 307 5.00 1.43 -2.51
C SER A 307 5.52 1.56 -1.07
N GLY A 308 6.34 2.56 -0.82
CA GLY A 308 6.84 2.90 0.49
C GLY A 308 7.62 4.21 0.47
N MET A 309 8.34 4.46 1.55
CA MET A 309 8.92 5.77 1.87
C MET A 309 9.92 6.22 0.80
N CYS A 310 10.87 5.37 0.45
CA CYS A 310 11.97 5.72 -0.47
C CYS A 310 11.66 5.33 -1.93
N CYS A 311 10.78 4.37 -2.17
CA CYS A 311 10.57 3.85 -3.51
C CYS A 311 9.65 4.74 -4.36
N GLY A 312 8.77 5.53 -3.73
CA GLY A 312 7.87 6.45 -4.42
C GLY A 312 7.02 5.77 -5.49
N VAL A 313 6.75 6.51 -6.58
CA VAL A 313 6.10 5.95 -7.78
C VAL A 313 7.12 5.20 -8.63
N ALA A 314 8.36 5.68 -8.74
CA ALA A 314 9.36 5.16 -9.68
C ALA A 314 9.81 3.72 -9.41
N MET A 315 9.82 3.29 -8.14
CA MET A 315 10.35 1.99 -7.73
C MET A 315 9.31 1.11 -7.02
N ASN A 316 8.01 1.35 -7.25
CA ASN A 316 6.93 0.49 -6.76
C ASN A 316 6.89 -0.87 -7.52
N SER A 317 5.94 -1.74 -7.15
CA SER A 317 5.78 -3.06 -7.81
C SER A 317 5.54 -2.91 -9.31
N TYR A 318 4.70 -1.95 -9.73
CA TYR A 318 4.35 -1.73 -11.13
C TYR A 318 5.56 -1.47 -12.03
N HIS A 319 6.58 -0.79 -11.52
CA HIS A 319 7.80 -0.47 -12.28
C HIS A 319 8.94 -1.49 -12.09
N THR A 320 8.94 -2.24 -10.99
CA THR A 320 10.07 -3.13 -10.65
C THR A 320 9.79 -4.61 -10.91
N VAL A 321 8.53 -5.02 -11.02
CA VAL A 321 8.19 -6.39 -11.44
C VAL A 321 8.59 -6.59 -12.90
N LYS A 322 9.50 -7.54 -13.11
CA LYS A 322 9.95 -8.00 -14.43
C LYS A 322 8.98 -9.03 -15.00
N ASP A 323 8.69 -10.07 -14.22
CA ASP A 323 7.85 -11.21 -14.63
C ASP A 323 6.93 -11.68 -13.50
N LEU A 324 5.81 -12.29 -13.88
CA LEU A 324 4.82 -12.87 -12.98
C LEU A 324 4.52 -14.31 -13.39
N ARG A 325 4.25 -15.15 -12.37
CA ARG A 325 3.57 -16.42 -12.53
C ARG A 325 2.22 -16.35 -11.84
N LEU A 326 1.17 -16.69 -12.60
CA LEU A 326 -0.21 -16.41 -12.25
C LEU A 326 -1.06 -17.67 -12.41
N VAL A 327 -2.00 -17.88 -11.50
CA VAL A 327 -3.02 -18.93 -11.59
C VAL A 327 -4.39 -18.28 -11.77
N PHE A 328 -5.02 -18.54 -12.91
CA PHE A 328 -6.33 -18.01 -13.26
C PHE A 328 -7.45 -18.88 -12.69
N VAL A 329 -8.68 -18.35 -12.72
CA VAL A 329 -9.87 -18.98 -12.14
C VAL A 329 -10.20 -20.35 -12.75
N ASP A 330 -9.83 -20.56 -14.00
CA ASP A 330 -9.98 -21.82 -14.74
C ASP A 330 -8.85 -22.83 -14.45
N GLY A 331 -7.90 -22.47 -13.60
CA GLY A 331 -6.73 -23.28 -13.27
C GLY A 331 -5.59 -23.16 -14.28
N THR A 332 -5.70 -22.29 -15.29
CA THR A 332 -4.59 -22.02 -16.21
C THR A 332 -3.45 -21.31 -15.48
N VAL A 333 -2.22 -21.75 -15.75
CA VAL A 333 -1.02 -21.12 -15.22
C VAL A 333 -0.31 -20.36 -16.34
N LEU A 334 -0.09 -19.07 -16.13
CA LEU A 334 0.69 -18.20 -17.02
C LEU A 334 1.99 -17.83 -16.32
N ASP A 335 3.12 -18.16 -16.93
CA ASP A 335 4.45 -17.69 -16.54
C ASP A 335 4.98 -16.74 -17.60
N THR A 336 5.03 -15.43 -17.29
CA THR A 336 5.43 -14.43 -18.28
C THR A 336 6.91 -14.47 -18.61
N SER A 337 7.72 -15.22 -17.85
CA SER A 337 9.15 -15.42 -18.14
C SER A 337 9.41 -16.57 -19.11
N ASP A 338 8.40 -17.41 -19.37
CA ASP A 338 8.48 -18.59 -20.22
C ASP A 338 7.72 -18.37 -21.55
N PRO A 339 8.43 -18.25 -22.69
CA PRO A 339 7.81 -18.06 -23.99
C PRO A 339 6.80 -19.17 -24.38
N GLU A 340 7.02 -20.41 -23.95
CA GLU A 340 6.09 -21.51 -24.24
C GLU A 340 4.79 -21.36 -23.45
N SER A 341 4.89 -20.96 -22.17
CA SER A 341 3.72 -20.64 -21.35
C SER A 341 2.93 -19.46 -21.91
N VAL A 342 3.61 -18.41 -22.38
CA VAL A 342 2.97 -17.26 -23.03
C VAL A 342 2.23 -17.68 -24.30
N ALA A 343 2.88 -18.43 -25.20
CA ALA A 343 2.25 -18.89 -26.43
C ALA A 343 1.04 -19.81 -26.18
N ALA A 344 1.13 -20.70 -25.18
CA ALA A 344 0.01 -21.54 -24.78
C ALA A 344 -1.17 -20.73 -24.21
N PHE A 345 -0.86 -19.69 -23.43
CA PHE A 345 -1.89 -18.78 -22.91
C PHE A 345 -2.54 -17.96 -24.02
N GLU A 346 -1.77 -17.45 -24.98
CA GLU A 346 -2.30 -16.74 -26.15
C GLU A 346 -3.24 -17.61 -26.97
N ALA A 347 -2.89 -18.89 -27.18
CA ALA A 347 -3.73 -19.84 -27.91
C ALA A 347 -5.04 -20.16 -27.16
N SER A 348 -5.00 -20.27 -25.83
CA SER A 348 -6.17 -20.66 -25.01
C SER A 348 -7.04 -19.48 -24.56
N HIS A 349 -6.46 -18.28 -24.42
CA HIS A 349 -7.08 -17.08 -23.86
C HIS A 349 -7.04 -15.88 -24.83
N GLY A 350 -6.93 -16.13 -26.13
CA GLY A 350 -6.89 -15.08 -27.16
C GLY A 350 -8.08 -14.10 -27.09
N ASP A 351 -9.26 -14.58 -26.69
CA ASP A 351 -10.44 -13.73 -26.48
C ASP A 351 -10.27 -12.73 -25.34
N LEU A 352 -9.65 -13.14 -24.23
CA LEU A 352 -9.32 -12.23 -23.12
C LEU A 352 -8.30 -11.19 -23.56
N LEU A 353 -7.24 -11.63 -24.24
CA LEU A 353 -6.16 -10.74 -24.71
C LEU A 353 -6.69 -9.71 -25.72
N ARG A 354 -7.56 -10.13 -26.63
CA ARG A 354 -8.25 -9.22 -27.56
C ARG A 354 -9.08 -8.18 -26.82
N LYS A 355 -9.86 -8.56 -25.80
CA LYS A 355 -10.63 -7.60 -24.97
C LYS A 355 -9.73 -6.62 -24.21
N VAL A 356 -8.57 -7.08 -23.74
CA VAL A 356 -7.56 -6.21 -23.10
C VAL A 356 -6.99 -5.20 -24.10
N SER A 357 -6.67 -5.65 -25.31
CA SER A 357 -6.23 -4.79 -26.42
C SER A 357 -7.31 -3.77 -26.79
N ASP A 358 -8.56 -4.20 -26.96
CA ASP A 358 -9.69 -3.35 -27.30
C ASP A 358 -9.92 -2.27 -26.23
N LEU A 359 -9.84 -2.65 -24.94
CA LEU A 359 -9.96 -1.71 -23.83
C LEU A 359 -8.82 -0.69 -23.82
N ALA A 360 -7.59 -1.11 -24.09
CA ALA A 360 -6.45 -0.19 -24.19
C ALA A 360 -6.61 0.76 -25.38
N ALA A 361 -7.07 0.27 -26.54
CA ALA A 361 -7.35 1.08 -27.72
C ALA A 361 -8.47 2.10 -27.46
N GLU A 362 -9.56 1.69 -26.80
CA GLU A 362 -10.64 2.59 -26.39
C GLU A 362 -10.12 3.70 -25.49
N VAL A 363 -9.40 3.36 -24.42
CA VAL A 363 -8.82 4.36 -23.50
C VAL A 363 -7.86 5.30 -24.24
N GLN A 364 -6.98 4.78 -25.09
CA GLN A 364 -5.99 5.58 -25.80
C GLN A 364 -6.59 6.46 -26.90
N SER A 365 -7.78 6.13 -27.39
CA SER A 365 -8.54 6.94 -28.35
C SER A 365 -9.19 8.19 -27.73
N ASP A 366 -9.24 8.27 -26.40
CA ASP A 366 -9.73 9.44 -25.65
C ASP A 366 -8.56 10.18 -24.97
N PRO A 367 -8.04 11.27 -25.59
CA PRO A 367 -6.93 12.04 -25.03
C PRO A 367 -7.22 12.62 -23.64
N THR A 368 -8.49 12.89 -23.34
CA THR A 368 -8.91 13.43 -22.05
C THR A 368 -8.78 12.39 -20.97
N LEU A 369 -9.27 11.17 -21.21
CA LEU A 369 -9.12 10.05 -20.28
C LEU A 369 -7.64 9.68 -20.10
N VAL A 370 -6.86 9.65 -21.19
CA VAL A 370 -5.41 9.43 -21.12
C VAL A 370 -4.74 10.45 -20.20
N ALA A 371 -5.06 11.73 -20.35
CA ALA A 371 -4.51 12.79 -19.50
C ALA A 371 -4.93 12.62 -18.03
N LEU A 372 -6.19 12.25 -17.78
CA LEU A 372 -6.70 11.98 -16.44
C LEU A 372 -5.98 10.81 -15.77
N ILE A 373 -5.84 9.67 -16.47
CA ILE A 373 -5.12 8.50 -15.96
C ILE A 373 -3.66 8.85 -15.67
N LYS A 374 -2.96 9.50 -16.61
CA LYS A 374 -1.58 9.94 -16.39
C LYS A 374 -1.44 10.86 -15.18
N LYS A 375 -2.37 11.81 -15.01
CA LYS A 375 -2.39 12.71 -13.85
C LYS A 375 -2.61 11.96 -12.54
N LYS A 376 -3.55 11.01 -12.48
CA LYS A 376 -3.86 10.24 -11.26
C LYS A 376 -2.69 9.35 -10.84
N PHE A 377 -1.99 8.75 -11.78
CA PHE A 377 -0.85 7.85 -11.52
C PHE A 377 0.51 8.55 -11.51
N ALA A 378 0.56 9.88 -11.66
CA ALA A 378 1.78 10.67 -11.48
C ALA A 378 2.23 10.76 -10.00
N ILE A 379 1.30 10.54 -9.07
CA ILE A 379 1.56 10.39 -7.64
C ILE A 379 1.24 8.96 -7.19
N LYS A 380 1.58 8.61 -5.94
CA LYS A 380 1.25 7.30 -5.36
C LYS A 380 -0.28 7.10 -5.45
N CYS A 381 -0.70 6.19 -6.33
CA CYS A 381 -2.09 5.77 -6.52
C CYS A 381 -2.11 4.25 -6.48
N THR A 382 -2.44 3.69 -5.31
CA THR A 382 -2.45 2.25 -5.04
C THR A 382 -3.83 1.77 -4.59
N THR A 383 -4.87 2.44 -5.07
CA THR A 383 -6.28 2.15 -4.75
C THR A 383 -6.93 1.47 -5.94
N GLY A 384 -7.07 0.15 -5.88
CA GLY A 384 -7.62 -0.66 -6.97
C GLY A 384 -6.64 -0.90 -8.12
N TYR A 385 -7.22 -1.21 -9.29
CA TYR A 385 -6.47 -1.67 -10.46
C TYR A 385 -5.52 -0.61 -11.02
N SER A 386 -4.31 -1.04 -11.40
CA SER A 386 -3.32 -0.20 -12.08
C SER A 386 -3.72 0.10 -13.52
N ILE A 387 -4.82 0.85 -13.71
CA ILE A 387 -5.39 1.17 -15.03
C ILE A 387 -4.46 2.01 -15.91
N ASN A 388 -3.41 2.61 -15.33
CA ASN A 388 -2.30 3.17 -16.11
C ASN A 388 -1.63 2.14 -17.03
N ALA A 389 -1.77 0.84 -16.76
CA ALA A 389 -1.37 -0.23 -17.69
C ALA A 389 -1.96 -0.07 -19.11
N LEU A 390 -3.20 0.45 -19.20
CA LEU A 390 -3.94 0.68 -20.46
C LEU A 390 -3.37 1.86 -21.25
N VAL A 391 -2.59 2.74 -20.61
CA VAL A 391 -1.99 3.94 -21.22
C VAL A 391 -0.49 3.76 -21.45
N ASP A 392 0.19 3.06 -20.56
CA ASP A 392 1.66 2.90 -20.58
C ASP A 392 2.15 1.80 -21.53
N SER A 393 1.24 1.10 -22.22
CA SER A 393 1.57 -0.04 -23.07
C SER A 393 0.81 0.07 -24.40
N PRO A 394 1.43 -0.29 -25.54
CA PRO A 394 0.75 -0.32 -26.83
C PRO A 394 -0.45 -1.30 -26.81
N PRO A 395 -1.59 -0.98 -27.46
CA PRO A 395 -2.75 -1.86 -27.51
C PRO A 395 -2.45 -3.23 -28.15
N ASP A 396 -1.53 -3.26 -29.11
CA ASP A 396 -1.07 -4.47 -29.81
C ASP A 396 -0.11 -5.35 -28.97
N GLU A 397 0.20 -4.96 -27.73
CA GLU A 397 0.95 -5.76 -26.75
C GLU A 397 0.06 -6.21 -25.56
N PRO A 398 -1.03 -6.98 -25.77
CA PRO A 398 -2.01 -7.30 -24.72
C PRO A 398 -1.42 -8.10 -23.56
N MET A 399 -0.40 -8.94 -23.80
CA MET A 399 0.28 -9.69 -22.74
C MET A 399 1.01 -8.75 -21.75
N LYS A 400 1.59 -7.67 -22.26
CA LYS A 400 2.26 -6.66 -21.42
C LYS A 400 1.28 -5.84 -20.62
N ILE A 401 0.14 -5.47 -21.24
CA ILE A 401 -0.97 -4.80 -20.55
C ILE A 401 -1.49 -5.72 -19.43
N LEU A 402 -1.78 -6.98 -19.75
CA LEU A 402 -2.28 -7.97 -18.79
C LEU A 402 -1.32 -8.14 -17.60
N LYS A 403 -0.02 -8.33 -17.86
CA LYS A 403 1.00 -8.44 -16.80
C LYS A 403 0.97 -7.24 -15.84
N LYS A 404 0.83 -6.03 -16.37
CA LYS A 404 0.77 -4.80 -15.57
C LYS A 404 -0.54 -4.65 -14.80
N LEU A 405 -1.67 -5.03 -15.39
CA LEU A 405 -2.99 -5.02 -14.73
C LEU A 405 -3.07 -5.97 -13.52
N MET A 406 -2.26 -7.04 -13.52
CA MET A 406 -2.19 -7.97 -12.39
C MET A 406 -1.58 -7.33 -11.13
N ILE A 407 -0.77 -6.29 -11.30
CA ILE A 407 -0.18 -5.53 -10.20
C ILE A 407 -1.23 -4.53 -9.71
N GLY A 408 -1.57 -4.57 -8.42
CA GLY A 408 -2.71 -3.81 -7.91
C GLY A 408 -4.07 -4.47 -8.18
N SER A 409 -4.10 -5.72 -8.66
CA SER A 409 -5.36 -6.45 -8.89
C SER A 409 -6.06 -6.91 -7.61
N GLU A 410 -5.41 -6.79 -6.45
CA GLU A 410 -5.96 -7.22 -5.15
C GLU A 410 -6.40 -8.70 -5.13
N GLY A 411 -5.87 -9.52 -6.05
CA GLY A 411 -6.21 -10.94 -6.18
C GLY A 411 -7.54 -11.22 -6.89
N THR A 412 -8.20 -10.22 -7.47
CA THR A 412 -9.49 -10.40 -8.17
C THR A 412 -9.35 -10.97 -9.58
N LEU A 413 -8.18 -10.80 -10.21
CA LEU A 413 -7.93 -11.23 -11.59
C LEU A 413 -7.23 -12.60 -11.68
N ALA A 414 -6.28 -12.86 -10.77
CA ALA A 414 -5.54 -14.12 -10.68
C ALA A 414 -4.81 -14.22 -9.33
N PHE A 415 -4.39 -15.44 -8.96
CA PHE A 415 -3.47 -15.66 -7.84
C PHE A 415 -2.02 -15.49 -8.31
N VAL A 416 -1.24 -14.66 -7.63
CA VAL A 416 0.20 -14.49 -7.89
C VAL A 416 0.99 -15.60 -7.19
N SER A 417 1.52 -16.56 -7.94
CA SER A 417 2.26 -17.71 -7.41
C SER A 417 3.78 -17.55 -7.43
N LYS A 418 4.31 -16.64 -8.25
CA LYS A 418 5.74 -16.28 -8.29
C LYS A 418 5.91 -14.89 -8.88
N VAL A 419 6.94 -14.18 -8.43
CA VAL A 419 7.27 -12.83 -8.92
C VAL A 419 8.76 -12.74 -9.15
N THR A 420 9.15 -12.17 -10.29
CA THR A 420 10.54 -11.75 -10.55
C THR A 420 10.61 -10.23 -10.48
N PHE A 421 11.47 -9.70 -9.61
CA PHE A 421 11.76 -8.28 -9.50
C PHE A 421 13.09 -7.94 -10.17
N ASN A 422 13.11 -6.81 -10.89
CA ASN A 422 14.31 -6.00 -11.05
C ASN A 422 14.55 -5.31 -9.70
N THR A 423 15.61 -5.70 -9.01
CA THR A 423 15.99 -5.10 -7.73
C THR A 423 16.57 -3.71 -7.91
N VAL A 424 16.65 -2.97 -6.81
CA VAL A 424 17.13 -1.59 -6.78
C VAL A 424 18.37 -1.51 -5.88
N PRO A 425 19.30 -0.58 -6.15
CA PRO A 425 20.44 -0.38 -5.26
C PRO A 425 20.00 -0.14 -3.81
N GLU A 426 20.69 -0.78 -2.87
CA GLU A 426 20.60 -0.47 -1.45
C GLU A 426 21.90 0.21 -1.02
N TYR A 427 21.80 1.50 -0.75
CA TYR A 427 22.96 2.30 -0.39
C TYR A 427 23.34 2.11 1.09
N PRO A 428 24.64 2.00 1.41
CA PRO A 428 25.11 1.74 2.78
C PRO A 428 24.97 2.97 3.69
N ASP A 429 25.12 4.17 3.14
CA ASP A 429 25.09 5.41 3.90
C ASP A 429 23.73 6.10 3.76
N LYS A 430 23.15 6.45 4.91
CA LYS A 430 21.84 7.11 5.02
C LYS A 430 21.89 8.21 6.08
N ALA A 431 21.20 9.30 5.81
CA ALA A 431 21.01 10.40 6.74
C ALA A 431 19.53 10.78 6.76
N SER A 432 18.97 10.91 7.96
CA SER A 432 17.57 11.33 8.13
C SER A 432 17.50 12.50 9.10
N CYS A 433 16.58 13.43 8.86
CA CYS A 433 16.26 14.51 9.79
C CYS A 433 14.75 14.69 9.92
N PHE A 434 14.32 15.13 11.10
CA PHE A 434 12.93 15.45 11.40
C PHE A 434 12.86 16.95 11.68
N VAL A 435 12.09 17.68 10.87
CA VAL A 435 12.03 19.15 10.93
C VAL A 435 10.62 19.60 11.24
N LEU A 436 10.45 20.37 12.32
CA LEU A 436 9.18 21.02 12.67
C LEU A 436 9.05 22.35 11.93
N PHE A 437 7.84 22.61 11.44
CA PHE A 437 7.42 23.84 10.78
C PHE A 437 6.27 24.47 11.58
N PRO A 438 6.13 25.81 11.54
CA PRO A 438 5.06 26.50 12.25
C PRO A 438 3.67 26.18 11.68
N ASP A 439 3.60 25.87 10.38
CA ASP A 439 2.36 25.51 9.68
C ASP A 439 2.59 24.49 8.55
N ILE A 440 1.49 23.89 8.10
CA ILE A 440 1.48 22.89 7.02
C ILE A 440 1.84 23.47 5.65
N GLU A 441 1.57 24.76 5.42
CA GLU A 441 1.87 25.42 4.15
C GLU A 441 3.39 25.51 3.94
N MET A 442 4.12 25.95 4.98
CA MET A 442 5.58 25.96 4.96
C MET A 442 6.19 24.57 4.83
N ALA A 443 5.62 23.56 5.49
CA ALA A 443 6.06 22.17 5.34
C ALA A 443 5.88 21.67 3.89
N CYS A 444 4.72 21.94 3.28
CA CYS A 444 4.45 21.58 1.89
C CYS A 444 5.39 22.30 0.90
N GLU A 445 5.63 23.59 1.08
CA GLU A 445 6.56 24.37 0.25
C GLU A 445 8.00 23.81 0.35
N ALA A 446 8.45 23.48 1.57
CA ALA A 446 9.76 22.86 1.77
C ALA A 446 9.85 21.49 1.09
N ALA A 447 8.82 20.65 1.23
CA ALA A 447 8.74 19.35 0.57
C ALA A 447 8.79 19.46 -0.96
N PHE A 448 8.11 20.47 -1.53
CA PHE A 448 8.14 20.76 -2.96
C PHE A 448 9.55 21.13 -3.44
N ARG A 449 10.24 22.04 -2.75
CA ARG A 449 11.61 22.44 -3.10
C ARG A 449 12.62 21.31 -2.97
N LEU A 450 12.50 20.47 -1.93
CA LEU A 450 13.34 19.29 -1.74
C LEU A 450 13.20 18.31 -2.91
N ARG A 451 11.96 18.11 -3.38
CA ARG A 451 11.66 17.28 -4.55
C ARG A 451 12.23 17.89 -5.83
N GLU A 452 12.05 19.19 -6.08
CA GLU A 452 12.58 19.86 -7.28
C GLU A 452 14.10 19.76 -7.39
N GLN A 453 14.82 19.84 -6.27
CA GLN A 453 16.28 19.70 -6.27
C GLN A 453 16.77 18.26 -6.40
N GLY A 454 15.89 17.26 -6.25
CA GLY A 454 16.25 15.84 -6.36
C GLY A 454 17.24 15.34 -5.31
N VAL A 455 17.36 16.05 -4.17
CA VAL A 455 18.35 15.78 -3.12
C VAL A 455 17.86 14.79 -2.06
N ALA A 456 16.54 14.69 -1.87
CA ALA A 456 15.94 13.80 -0.88
C ALA A 456 15.54 12.47 -1.52
N SER A 457 15.93 11.37 -0.89
CA SER A 457 15.47 10.01 -1.23
C SER A 457 14.03 9.77 -0.75
N ALA A 458 13.63 10.39 0.36
CA ALA A 458 12.25 10.41 0.83
C ALA A 458 11.92 11.71 1.57
N VAL A 459 10.64 12.11 1.50
CA VAL A 459 10.07 13.22 2.27
C VAL A 459 8.67 12.79 2.70
N GLU A 460 8.47 12.63 4.00
CA GLU A 460 7.18 12.25 4.61
C GLU A 460 6.68 13.41 5.47
N LEU A 461 5.41 13.78 5.30
CA LEU A 461 4.77 14.86 6.03
C LEU A 461 3.95 14.30 7.19
N PHE A 462 4.09 14.90 8.36
CA PHE A 462 3.21 14.66 9.51
C PHE A 462 2.45 15.93 9.80
N ASP A 463 1.12 15.84 9.76
CA ASP A 463 0.23 16.93 10.12
C ASP A 463 0.15 17.10 11.64
N ARG A 464 -0.59 18.14 12.07
CA ARG A 464 -0.77 18.43 13.49
C ARG A 464 -1.33 17.25 14.27
N ALA A 465 -2.34 16.57 13.73
CA ALA A 465 -2.98 15.44 14.39
C ALA A 465 -1.98 14.30 14.64
N SER A 466 -1.17 13.97 13.64
CA SER A 466 -0.10 12.97 13.75
C SER A 466 0.93 13.36 14.81
N LEU A 467 1.29 14.64 14.91
CA LEU A 467 2.24 15.12 15.92
C LEU A 467 1.70 15.00 17.35
N ARG A 468 0.41 15.27 17.58
CA ARG A 468 -0.24 15.18 18.90
C ARG A 468 -0.08 13.82 19.56
N GLU A 469 -0.10 12.75 18.76
CA GLU A 469 0.07 11.38 19.25
C GLU A 469 1.43 11.15 19.95
N PHE A 470 2.44 11.98 19.65
CA PHE A 470 3.81 11.84 20.16
C PHE A 470 4.24 12.95 21.13
N GLU A 471 3.38 13.93 21.44
CA GLU A 471 3.73 15.08 22.31
C GLU A 471 4.03 14.68 23.75
N ASN A 472 3.53 13.52 24.18
CA ASN A 472 3.79 12.97 25.51
C ASN A 472 4.79 11.80 25.48
N ASP A 473 5.41 11.52 24.33
CA ASP A 473 6.41 10.45 24.21
C ASP A 473 7.82 11.00 24.49
N ASP A 474 8.37 10.65 25.66
CA ASP A 474 9.70 11.07 26.12
C ASP A 474 10.84 10.78 25.13
N LYS A 475 10.72 9.72 24.30
CA LYS A 475 11.74 9.41 23.29
C LYS A 475 11.62 10.36 22.11
N MET A 476 10.40 10.65 21.68
CA MET A 476 10.16 11.60 20.59
C MET A 476 10.51 13.03 20.97
N LEU A 477 10.19 13.47 22.20
CA LEU A 477 10.57 14.80 22.69
C LEU A 477 12.08 15.02 22.74
N LYS A 478 12.87 13.95 23.00
CA LYS A 478 14.33 14.01 22.94
C LYS A 478 14.85 14.13 21.51
N LEU A 479 14.15 13.54 20.55
CA LEU A 479 14.52 13.56 19.13
C LEU A 479 14.11 14.87 18.46
N VAL A 480 12.91 15.35 18.78
CA VAL A 480 12.23 16.48 18.15
C VAL A 480 11.97 17.56 19.20
N LYS A 481 12.96 18.45 19.37
CA LYS A 481 12.85 19.55 20.33
C LYS A 481 11.73 20.51 19.92
N GLY A 482 10.91 20.92 20.89
CA GLY A 482 9.81 21.85 20.68
C GLY A 482 8.53 21.21 20.16
N LEU A 483 8.46 19.87 20.11
CA LEU A 483 7.22 19.14 19.80
C LEU A 483 6.16 19.35 20.88
N ASP A 484 6.56 19.34 22.15
CA ASP A 484 5.71 19.58 23.33
C ASP A 484 5.12 21.00 23.42
N CYS A 485 5.74 21.96 22.73
CA CYS A 485 5.31 23.35 22.72
C CYS A 485 5.02 23.87 21.31
N CYS A 486 4.78 22.98 20.33
CA CYS A 486 4.47 23.38 18.97
C CYS A 486 3.04 23.95 18.87
N GLY A 487 2.85 24.94 17.99
CA GLY A 487 1.54 25.58 17.81
C GLY A 487 0.51 24.67 17.13
N ASP A 488 -0.76 25.04 17.18
CA ASP A 488 -1.85 24.24 16.57
C ASP A 488 -1.80 24.14 15.05
N GLY A 489 -1.07 25.04 14.38
CA GLY A 489 -0.79 24.93 12.94
C GLY A 489 0.31 23.94 12.58
N ALA A 490 1.13 23.51 13.56
CA ALA A 490 2.41 22.89 13.29
C ALA A 490 2.31 21.61 12.45
N ALA A 491 3.30 21.45 11.58
CA ALA A 491 3.51 20.26 10.79
C ALA A 491 5.00 19.89 10.80
N SER A 492 5.34 18.71 10.32
CA SER A 492 6.74 18.30 10.22
C SER A 492 7.04 17.53 8.95
N LEU A 493 8.32 17.52 8.59
CA LEU A 493 8.86 16.64 7.56
C LEU A 493 9.88 15.69 8.16
N LEU A 494 9.74 14.39 7.88
CA LEU A 494 10.83 13.42 7.95
C LEU A 494 11.48 13.35 6.58
N ILE A 495 12.74 13.74 6.51
CA ILE A 495 13.53 13.80 5.28
C ILE A 495 14.61 12.73 5.37
N GLU A 496 14.79 11.93 4.33
CA GLU A 496 15.88 10.96 4.22
C GLU A 496 16.67 11.16 2.93
N CYS A 497 17.99 11.07 3.04
CA CYS A 497 18.95 11.05 1.94
C CYS A 497 19.78 9.77 2.03
N CYS A 498 19.95 9.09 0.90
CA CYS A 498 20.74 7.87 0.78
C CYS A 498 21.77 8.05 -0.33
N GLY A 499 22.99 7.54 -0.12
CA GLY A 499 24.07 7.67 -1.10
C GLY A 499 25.10 6.55 -0.99
N PRO A 500 25.88 6.30 -2.06
CA PRO A 500 26.90 5.25 -2.07
C PRO A 500 28.04 5.49 -1.08
N ASP A 501 28.27 6.74 -0.69
CA ASP A 501 29.29 7.16 0.27
C ASP A 501 28.90 8.47 1.00
N ASP A 502 29.63 8.80 2.07
CA ASP A 502 29.46 10.05 2.83
C ASP A 502 29.61 11.31 1.97
N ALA A 503 30.46 11.28 0.94
CA ALA A 503 30.71 12.46 0.10
C ALA A 503 29.52 12.78 -0.80
N ASP A 504 28.75 11.77 -1.20
CA ASP A 504 27.49 11.95 -1.90
C ASP A 504 26.39 12.49 -0.98
N LEU A 505 26.34 12.04 0.28
CA LEU A 505 25.43 12.58 1.29
C LEU A 505 25.73 14.05 1.67
N ASP A 506 26.98 14.47 1.59
CA ASP A 506 27.41 15.84 1.92
C ASP A 506 27.13 16.85 0.78
N LYS A 507 26.76 16.40 -0.43
CA LYS A 507 26.36 17.27 -1.55
C LYS A 507 24.97 17.84 -1.31
#